data_AF-A0A0N4UCF0-F1
#
_entry.id   AF-A0A0N4UCF0-F1
#
_cell.length_a   1.000
_cell.length_b   1.000
_cell.length_c   1.000
_cell.angle_alpha   90.00
_cell.angle_beta   90.00
_cell.angle_gamma   90.00
#
_symmetry.space_group_name_H-M   'P 1'
#
loop_
_entity.id
_entity.type
_entity.pdbx_description
1 polymer ?
#
loop_
_entity_poly.entity_id
_entity_poly.type
_entity_poly.pdbx_seq_one_letter_code
_entity_poly.pdbx_strand_id
1 'polypeptide(L)'
;MIFRTIQQEATSHSLAHAKCLQRCSCLNTTHSEINGQCIEALADNYDENENGNLQEQSYKLNKFIIDFECRLVGSGCGKNMVLEIVSKVNGYCIDKCVCADNFVENDVECIQCDWEEDDNDNNDNYNSTSKEIEMSCFRGGKCDLYEIFYDIECIQEGHSCGPNMELIIIDKRLSSTNQRRKCIMQCQCVHGYIESNGRCTEITKNMKERTTCIQGGCTLNEAVQDKERIICMRGVCALNEIVRDISCSLNGRFCGQNMAFVLIKRSERRQHYICIMQCKCAEGYDEENGQCIREHGKMSRIKNICLENGCEVGMTIHDEGCHLTGEKCGNNMIFMVVSGGFRDRTYSIYCTQRCNCINSDFIYSKKNSGCEEKTIDDLSSTTSHDTITTGMHDFEMYIVKKYHLDEEISDLGCRLRNLECGINKKFMVVKEFSAEHDPNIKGCIVRCSCIVEGFDGCMQSF
;
A
#
# COMPACT_ATOMS: atom_id res chain seq x y z
N MET A 1 22.61 17.64 -16.09
CA MET A 1 22.98 16.28 -16.52
C MET A 1 23.68 16.33 -17.87
N ILE A 2 24.52 15.36 -18.21
CA ILE A 2 25.22 15.23 -19.50
C ILE A 2 25.16 13.79 -20.02
N PHE A 3 25.17 13.61 -21.33
CA PHE A 3 25.31 12.29 -21.93
C PHE A 3 26.78 11.87 -21.98
N ARG A 4 27.13 10.77 -21.31
CA ARG A 4 28.44 10.14 -21.35
C ARG A 4 28.35 8.83 -22.12
N THR A 5 29.24 8.63 -23.10
CA THR A 5 29.36 7.34 -23.79
C THR A 5 29.88 6.30 -22.82
N ILE A 6 29.09 5.27 -22.55
CA ILE A 6 29.44 4.16 -21.66
C ILE A 6 30.05 3.02 -22.46
N GLN A 7 29.57 2.83 -23.68
CA GLN A 7 29.98 1.74 -24.56
C GLN A 7 29.95 2.20 -26.01
N GLN A 8 30.98 1.85 -26.77
CA GLN A 8 31.05 2.08 -28.20
C GLN A 8 31.18 0.72 -28.89
N GLU A 9 30.19 0.35 -29.70
CA GLU A 9 30.23 -0.88 -30.46
C GLU A 9 31.08 -0.67 -31.71
N ALA A 10 32.22 -1.35 -31.77
CA ALA A 10 33.03 -1.42 -32.97
C ALA A 10 32.34 -2.30 -34.00
N THR A 11 31.71 -1.69 -35.02
CA THR A 11 31.24 -2.42 -36.20
C THR A 11 32.45 -2.91 -36.97
N SER A 12 32.73 -4.21 -36.90
CA SER A 12 33.96 -4.83 -37.42
C SER A 12 34.12 -4.72 -38.94
N HIS A 13 33.07 -4.36 -39.67
CA HIS A 13 33.13 -4.24 -41.12
C HIS A 13 32.28 -3.06 -41.61
N SER A 14 32.90 -2.23 -42.45
CA SER A 14 32.40 -0.98 -43.05
C SER A 14 32.67 0.28 -42.22
N LEU A 15 33.08 1.34 -42.92
CA LEU A 15 33.19 2.74 -42.45
C LEU A 15 31.85 3.33 -41.94
N ALA A 16 30.88 2.48 -41.57
CA ALA A 16 29.61 2.91 -41.02
C ALA A 16 29.81 3.42 -39.58
N HIS A 17 29.06 4.49 -39.28
CA HIS A 17 29.06 5.20 -38.02
C HIS A 17 28.98 4.26 -36.81
N ALA A 18 29.93 4.41 -35.88
CA ALA A 18 29.95 3.67 -34.63
C ALA A 18 28.66 3.94 -33.83
N LYS A 19 28.04 2.87 -33.32
CA LYS A 19 26.93 3.00 -32.37
C LYS A 19 27.51 3.22 -30.99
N CYS A 20 27.11 4.31 -30.35
CA CYS A 20 27.50 4.65 -28.99
C CYS A 20 26.28 4.52 -28.09
N LEU A 21 26.40 3.74 -27.01
CA LEU A 21 25.46 3.75 -25.90
C LEU A 21 25.85 4.88 -24.96
N GLN A 22 24.94 5.83 -24.73
CA GLN A 22 25.18 7.01 -23.90
C GLN A 22 24.23 7.01 -22.69
N ARG A 23 24.75 7.30 -21.49
CA ARG A 23 23.97 7.50 -20.26
C ARG A 23 23.88 8.97 -19.94
N CYS A 24 22.69 9.41 -19.53
CA CYS A 24 22.51 10.70 -18.86
C CYS A 24 23.05 10.58 -17.43
N SER A 25 24.08 11.33 -17.08
CA SER A 25 24.67 11.34 -15.73
C SER A 25 24.84 12.76 -15.22
N CYS A 26 25.23 12.92 -13.96
CA CYS A 26 25.56 14.25 -13.44
C CYS A 26 26.74 14.89 -14.19
N LEU A 27 26.69 16.23 -14.31
CA LEU A 27 27.62 17.02 -15.13
C LEU A 27 29.06 16.80 -14.66
N ASN A 28 29.27 16.85 -13.35
CA ASN A 28 30.55 16.72 -12.68
C ASN A 28 30.41 15.80 -11.45
N THR A 29 31.54 15.45 -10.83
CA THR A 29 31.61 14.58 -9.65
C THR A 29 31.15 15.27 -8.36
N THR A 30 30.85 16.58 -8.39
CA THR A 30 30.29 17.30 -7.24
C THR A 30 28.78 17.08 -7.11
N HIS A 31 28.16 16.33 -8.01
CA HIS A 31 26.75 15.98 -7.96
C HIS A 31 26.61 14.46 -7.99
N SER A 32 25.87 13.93 -7.03
CA SER A 32 25.53 12.51 -6.93
C SER A 32 24.12 12.27 -7.46
N GLU A 33 23.95 11.17 -8.18
CA GLU A 33 22.63 10.75 -8.67
C GLU A 33 21.90 9.98 -7.57
N ILE A 34 20.76 10.51 -7.11
CA ILE A 34 19.89 9.90 -6.10
C ILE A 34 18.47 9.92 -6.65
N ASN A 35 17.85 8.76 -6.83
CA ASN A 35 16.49 8.62 -7.37
C ASN A 35 16.31 9.34 -8.72
N GLY A 36 17.30 9.18 -9.63
CA GLY A 36 17.32 9.81 -10.95
C GLY A 36 17.56 11.33 -10.96
N GLN A 37 17.82 11.97 -9.82
CA GLN A 37 18.12 13.40 -9.73
C GLN A 37 19.58 13.63 -9.34
N CYS A 38 20.22 14.60 -10.00
CA CYS A 38 21.55 15.06 -9.63
C CYS A 38 21.47 16.04 -8.47
N ILE A 39 21.81 15.58 -7.28
CA ILE A 39 21.88 16.39 -6.06
C ILE A 39 23.33 16.81 -5.87
N GLU A 40 23.56 18.10 -5.66
CA GLU A 40 24.88 18.62 -5.30
C GLU A 40 25.34 17.94 -4.01
N ALA A 41 26.33 17.06 -4.12
CA ALA A 41 27.01 16.51 -2.97
C ALA A 41 27.89 17.64 -2.45
N LEU A 42 27.47 18.26 -1.35
CA LEU A 42 28.37 19.09 -0.55
C LEU A 42 29.49 18.16 -0.07
N ALA A 43 30.58 18.10 -0.83
CA ALA A 43 31.82 17.57 -0.33
C ALA A 43 32.25 18.55 0.76
N ASP A 44 32.04 18.19 2.02
CA ASP A 44 32.53 18.98 3.12
C ASP A 44 34.06 19.08 2.96
N ASN A 45 34.52 20.25 2.53
CA ASN A 45 35.89 20.65 2.76
C ASN A 45 36.03 20.73 4.27
N TYR A 46 36.48 19.64 4.88
CA TYR A 46 37.09 19.69 6.20
C TYR A 46 38.33 20.58 6.06
N ASP A 47 38.17 21.88 6.23
CA ASP A 47 39.27 22.71 6.69
C ASP A 47 39.59 22.18 8.10
N GLU A 48 40.57 21.28 8.16
CA GLU A 48 41.20 20.87 9.41
C GLU A 48 41.74 22.13 10.08
N ASN A 49 40.94 22.78 10.92
CA ASN A 49 41.46 23.74 11.86
C ASN A 49 42.43 22.97 12.76
N GLU A 50 43.70 23.40 12.79
CA GLU A 50 44.84 22.75 13.48
C GLU A 50 44.60 22.39 14.95
N ASN A 51 43.49 22.83 15.55
CA ASN A 51 43.14 22.54 16.94
C ASN A 51 42.20 21.35 17.14
N GLY A 52 41.82 20.60 16.09
CA GLY A 52 41.14 19.29 16.22
C GLY A 52 39.75 19.32 16.89
N ASN A 53 39.21 20.50 17.21
CA ASN A 53 37.85 20.64 17.70
C ASN A 53 36.91 20.80 16.51
N LEU A 54 36.17 19.72 16.22
CA LEU A 54 35.10 19.68 15.25
C LEU A 54 34.06 20.75 15.65
N GLN A 55 33.98 21.83 14.90
CA GLN A 55 32.96 22.85 15.13
C GLN A 55 31.60 22.21 14.83
N GLU A 56 30.71 22.11 15.82
CA GLU A 56 29.37 21.52 15.68
C GLU A 56 28.62 22.20 14.53
N GLN A 57 28.63 21.58 13.35
CA GLN A 57 27.75 21.96 12.26
C GLN A 57 26.38 21.34 12.53
N SER A 58 25.36 22.17 12.61
CA SER A 58 23.98 21.71 12.63
C SER A 58 23.50 21.49 11.19
N TYR A 59 23.06 20.28 10.90
CA TYR A 59 22.37 19.89 9.69
C TYR A 59 20.85 20.02 9.93
N LYS A 60 20.11 20.23 8.83
CA LYS A 60 18.65 20.21 8.88
C LYS A 60 18.16 18.76 8.87
N LEU A 61 16.98 18.54 9.45
CA LEU A 61 16.28 17.27 9.38
C LEU A 61 16.14 16.81 7.92
N ASN A 62 16.27 15.51 7.69
CA ASN A 62 16.27 14.85 6.39
C ASN A 62 17.41 15.23 5.43
N LYS A 63 18.42 15.99 5.87
CA LYS A 63 19.62 16.26 5.06
C LYS A 63 20.51 15.02 4.99
N PHE A 64 21.06 14.75 3.81
CA PHE A 64 22.00 13.66 3.57
C PHE A 64 23.45 14.15 3.66
N ILE A 65 24.33 13.29 4.18
CA ILE A 65 25.76 13.53 4.35
C ILE A 65 26.52 12.30 3.83
N ILE A 66 27.67 12.52 3.23
CA ILE A 66 28.58 11.44 2.86
C ILE A 66 29.62 11.30 3.97
N ASP A 67 29.51 10.21 4.73
CA ASP A 67 30.37 9.89 5.85
C ASP A 67 31.45 8.88 5.43
N PHE A 68 32.70 9.35 5.41
CA PHE A 68 33.85 8.54 5.08
C PHE A 68 34.14 7.57 6.24
N GLU A 69 34.09 6.27 5.96
CA GLU A 69 34.25 5.19 6.94
C GLU A 69 33.13 5.09 8.00
N CYS A 70 32.01 5.80 7.81
CA CYS A 70 30.82 5.69 8.67
C CYS A 70 31.08 6.11 10.14
N ARG A 71 31.88 7.17 10.36
CA ARG A 71 32.32 7.64 11.69
C ARG A 71 31.33 8.60 12.37
N LEU A 72 30.42 9.20 11.61
CA LEU A 72 29.42 10.17 12.06
C LEU A 72 28.10 9.52 12.49
N VAL A 73 27.90 8.24 12.22
CA VAL A 73 26.68 7.51 12.59
C VAL A 73 26.41 7.60 14.09
N GLY A 74 25.19 8.02 14.44
CA GLY A 74 24.77 8.27 15.82
C GLY A 74 25.26 9.61 16.42
N SER A 75 26.09 10.37 15.70
CA SER A 75 26.47 11.72 16.12
C SER A 75 25.30 12.69 15.96
N GLY A 76 25.28 13.72 16.81
CA GLY A 76 24.25 14.75 16.77
C GLY A 76 24.38 15.59 15.51
N CYS A 77 23.34 15.61 14.69
CA CYS A 77 23.28 16.50 13.52
C CYS A 77 22.41 17.73 13.75
N GLY A 78 21.76 17.84 14.91
CA GLY A 78 20.89 18.96 15.25
C GLY A 78 20.30 18.79 16.64
N LYS A 79 19.51 19.77 17.08
CA LYS A 79 18.80 19.65 18.37
C LYS A 79 17.83 18.48 18.28
N ASN A 80 18.04 17.47 19.12
CA ASN A 80 17.25 16.24 19.16
C ASN A 80 17.30 15.43 17.85
N MET A 81 18.40 15.52 17.10
CA MET A 81 18.59 14.83 15.83
C MET A 81 19.92 14.08 15.81
N VAL A 82 19.93 12.92 15.15
CA VAL A 82 21.12 12.06 14.99
C VAL A 82 21.29 11.62 13.54
N LEU A 83 22.52 11.27 13.15
CA LEU A 83 22.79 10.70 11.83
C LEU A 83 22.53 9.20 11.81
N GLU A 84 21.73 8.75 10.85
CA GLU A 84 21.41 7.34 10.60
C GLU A 84 21.88 6.91 9.21
N ILE A 85 22.48 5.72 9.11
CA ILE A 85 22.95 5.17 7.82
C ILE A 85 21.75 4.83 6.94
N VAL A 86 21.66 5.46 5.77
CA VAL A 86 20.68 5.09 4.73
C VAL A 86 21.28 4.09 3.74
N SER A 87 22.56 4.26 3.40
CA SER A 87 23.23 3.37 2.45
C SER A 87 24.73 3.30 2.69
N LYS A 88 25.36 2.19 2.29
CA LYS A 88 26.81 1.98 2.38
C LYS A 88 27.35 1.53 1.03
N VAL A 89 28.27 2.31 0.46
CA VAL A 89 28.84 2.07 -0.87
C VAL A 89 30.35 2.25 -0.82
N ASN A 90 31.12 1.21 -1.16
CA ASN A 90 32.58 1.26 -1.30
C ASN A 90 33.35 1.85 -0.10
N GLY A 91 32.86 1.65 1.13
CA GLY A 91 33.48 2.18 2.36
C GLY A 91 32.99 3.57 2.78
N TYR A 92 32.14 4.21 1.97
CA TYR A 92 31.42 5.42 2.36
C TYR A 92 30.03 5.05 2.88
N CYS A 93 29.56 5.77 3.88
CA CYS A 93 28.15 5.78 4.29
C CYS A 93 27.46 7.03 3.76
N ILE A 94 26.21 6.88 3.35
CA ILE A 94 25.30 7.99 3.10
C ILE A 94 24.37 8.03 4.31
N ASP A 95 24.58 9.02 5.14
CA ASP A 95 23.83 9.19 6.38
C ASP A 95 22.74 10.24 6.18
N LYS A 96 21.66 10.12 6.95
CA LYS A 96 20.54 11.05 6.96
C LYS A 96 20.34 11.56 8.37
N CYS A 97 20.15 12.88 8.51
CA CYS A 97 19.79 13.48 9.79
C CYS A 97 18.32 13.16 10.10
N VAL A 98 18.07 12.42 11.19
CA VAL A 98 16.76 11.97 11.65
C VAL A 98 16.53 12.39 13.10
N CYS A 99 15.29 12.31 13.60
CA CYS A 99 15.03 12.56 15.02
C CYS A 99 15.70 11.51 15.90
N ALA A 100 16.29 11.98 17.00
CA ALA A 100 16.84 11.11 18.03
C ALA A 100 15.74 10.30 18.70
N ASP A 101 16.13 9.21 19.37
CA ASP A 101 15.21 8.39 20.15
C ASP A 101 14.42 9.28 21.13
N ASN A 102 13.09 9.12 21.14
CA ASN A 102 12.08 9.88 21.91
C ASN A 102 11.60 11.21 21.32
N PHE A 103 12.02 11.55 20.10
CA PHE A 103 11.54 12.73 19.40
C PHE A 103 10.83 12.33 18.12
N VAL A 104 9.76 13.05 17.77
CA VAL A 104 8.98 12.83 16.55
C VAL A 104 9.16 14.02 15.63
N GLU A 105 9.22 13.73 14.33
CA GLU A 105 9.29 14.74 13.28
C GLU A 105 8.00 15.54 13.24
N ASN A 106 8.11 16.86 13.38
CA ASN A 106 7.04 17.82 13.22
C ASN A 106 7.47 18.90 12.21
N ASP A 107 7.04 18.73 10.95
CA ASP A 107 7.30 19.55 9.76
C ASP A 107 8.76 19.85 9.40
N VAL A 108 9.54 20.37 10.35
CA VAL A 108 10.94 20.83 10.18
C VAL A 108 11.82 20.55 11.40
N GLU A 109 11.26 20.12 12.53
CA GLU A 109 12.00 19.89 13.76
C GLU A 109 11.61 18.60 14.48
N CYS A 110 12.44 18.18 15.42
CA CYS A 110 12.22 17.01 16.26
C CYS A 110 11.71 17.46 17.63
N ILE A 111 10.43 17.24 17.89
CA ILE A 111 9.77 17.60 19.14
C ILE A 111 9.71 16.40 20.08
N GLN A 112 9.85 16.67 21.37
CA GLN A 112 9.69 15.63 22.39
C GLN A 112 8.19 15.33 22.51
N CYS A 113 7.81 14.06 22.38
CA CYS A 113 6.44 13.67 22.69
C CYS A 113 6.29 13.61 24.20
N ASP A 114 5.85 14.71 24.80
CA ASP A 114 5.28 14.70 26.14
C ASP A 114 3.88 14.08 26.02
N TRP A 115 3.83 12.75 26.15
CA TRP A 115 2.57 12.07 26.42
C TRP A 115 2.19 12.47 27.84
N GLU A 116 1.38 13.52 27.99
CA GLU A 116 0.74 13.83 29.27
C GLU A 116 0.06 12.54 29.72
N GLU A 117 0.61 11.92 30.77
CA GLU A 117 -0.06 10.86 31.49
C GLU A 117 -1.37 11.48 31.96
N ASP A 118 -2.49 11.09 31.34
CA ASP A 118 -3.82 11.38 31.87
C ASP A 118 -3.90 10.74 33.27
N ASP A 119 -3.37 11.45 34.27
CA ASP A 119 -3.24 11.07 35.69
C ASP A 119 -4.60 11.04 36.40
N ASN A 120 -5.68 11.09 35.65
CA ASN A 120 -7.01 11.28 36.17
C ASN A 120 -7.87 10.01 36.08
N ASP A 121 -7.28 8.85 36.39
CA ASP A 121 -8.03 7.69 36.84
C ASP A 121 -7.26 7.05 38.02
N ASN A 122 -7.56 7.58 39.20
CA ASN A 122 -6.92 7.31 40.48
C ASN A 122 -7.21 5.91 41.06
N ASN A 123 -7.49 4.93 40.21
CA ASN A 123 -7.88 3.59 40.65
C ASN A 123 -7.66 2.59 39.53
N ASP A 124 -6.41 2.18 39.32
CA ASP A 124 -6.02 0.77 39.12
C ASP A 124 -4.55 0.72 38.70
N ASN A 125 -3.71 0.24 39.62
CA ASN A 125 -2.25 0.07 39.53
C ASN A 125 -1.82 -1.01 38.51
N TYR A 126 -2.64 -1.28 37.48
CA TYR A 126 -2.42 -2.32 36.48
C TYR A 126 -2.14 -1.75 35.07
N ASN A 127 -2.29 -0.44 34.85
CA ASN A 127 -2.17 0.16 33.52
C ASN A 127 -0.77 0.67 33.14
N SER A 128 0.12 0.93 34.10
CA SER A 128 1.43 1.55 33.81
C SER A 128 2.35 0.62 32.99
N THR A 129 2.37 -0.68 33.29
CA THR A 129 3.18 -1.66 32.56
C THR A 129 2.70 -1.87 31.12
N SER A 130 1.39 -1.77 30.84
CA SER A 130 0.88 -1.93 29.48
C SER A 130 1.35 -0.82 28.53
N LYS A 131 1.46 0.43 29.02
CA LYS A 131 1.89 1.58 28.19
C LYS A 131 3.39 1.55 27.86
N GLU A 132 4.24 1.15 28.82
CA GLU A 132 5.67 1.00 28.55
C GLU A 132 5.95 -0.10 27.50
N ILE A 133 5.23 -1.22 27.59
CA ILE A 133 5.33 -2.30 26.59
C ILE A 133 4.89 -1.79 25.22
N GLU A 134 3.74 -1.09 25.14
CA GLU A 134 3.18 -0.53 23.89
C GLU A 134 4.18 0.41 23.19
N MET A 135 4.89 1.28 23.92
CA MET A 135 5.89 2.19 23.32
C MET A 135 7.18 1.51 22.88
N SER A 136 7.63 0.47 23.60
CA SER A 136 8.88 -0.23 23.26
C SER A 136 8.85 -0.81 21.85
N CYS A 137 7.66 -1.20 21.41
CA CYS A 137 7.38 -1.77 20.11
C CYS A 137 7.66 -0.81 18.96
N PHE A 138 7.04 0.37 19.02
CA PHE A 138 7.18 1.42 18.02
C PHE A 138 8.60 1.98 17.99
N ARG A 139 9.23 2.15 19.17
CA ARG A 139 10.60 2.67 19.27
C ARG A 139 11.66 1.69 18.76
N GLY A 140 11.47 0.41 19.03
CA GLY A 140 12.47 -0.61 18.71
C GLY A 140 12.27 -1.30 17.37
N GLY A 141 11.07 -1.22 16.77
CA GLY A 141 10.68 -2.09 15.65
C GLY A 141 10.79 -3.57 16.02
N LYS A 142 10.50 -3.91 17.28
CA LYS A 142 10.68 -5.26 17.86
C LYS A 142 9.37 -5.78 18.45
N CYS A 143 8.29 -5.62 17.71
CA CYS A 143 7.02 -6.20 18.10
C CYS A 143 7.01 -7.70 17.89
N ASP A 144 6.32 -8.39 18.79
CA ASP A 144 6.00 -9.78 18.57
C ASP A 144 4.91 -9.89 17.48
N LEU A 145 5.00 -10.96 16.68
CA LEU A 145 3.98 -11.21 15.67
C LEU A 145 2.61 -11.38 16.35
N TYR A 146 1.59 -10.76 15.78
CA TYR A 146 0.22 -10.68 16.30
C TYR A 146 0.00 -9.86 17.56
N GLU A 147 1.04 -9.16 18.05
CA GLU A 147 0.88 -8.19 19.13
C GLU A 147 -0.10 -7.08 18.71
N ILE A 148 -0.97 -6.68 19.64
CA ILE A 148 -2.08 -5.75 19.40
C ILE A 148 -1.72 -4.39 19.99
N PHE A 149 -1.98 -3.33 19.23
CA PHE A 149 -1.69 -1.95 19.62
C PHE A 149 -2.91 -1.07 19.49
N TYR A 150 -2.96 0.00 20.26
CA TYR A 150 -3.96 1.03 20.12
C TYR A 150 -3.30 2.31 19.63
N ASP A 151 -3.71 2.78 18.46
CA ASP A 151 -3.20 4.02 17.91
C ASP A 151 -4.31 5.05 17.76
N ILE A 152 -4.04 6.26 18.22
CA ILE A 152 -4.94 7.40 18.10
C ILE A 152 -4.66 8.01 16.73
N GLU A 153 -5.70 8.19 15.93
CA GLU A 153 -5.65 8.67 14.54
C GLU A 153 -5.05 7.69 13.51
N CYS A 154 -4.60 6.52 13.95
CA CYS A 154 -4.21 5.41 13.06
C CYS A 154 -3.02 5.77 12.16
N ILE A 155 -2.14 6.62 12.66
CA ILE A 155 -0.96 7.15 11.98
C ILE A 155 0.04 6.03 11.67
N GLN A 156 0.04 4.95 12.46
CA GLN A 156 0.99 3.85 12.35
C GLN A 156 0.58 2.75 11.36
N GLU A 157 -0.51 2.91 10.60
CA GLU A 157 -0.92 1.94 9.59
C GLU A 157 0.16 1.76 8.51
N GLY A 158 0.58 0.52 8.27
CA GLY A 158 1.63 0.17 7.32
C GLY A 158 3.06 0.40 7.80
N HIS A 159 3.27 0.88 9.03
CA HIS A 159 4.61 1.00 9.61
C HIS A 159 5.18 -0.39 9.92
N SER A 160 6.49 -0.54 9.73
CA SER A 160 7.21 -1.76 10.08
C SER A 160 7.21 -1.97 11.60
N CYS A 161 6.69 -3.08 12.08
CA CYS A 161 6.74 -3.48 13.49
C CYS A 161 7.78 -4.58 13.78
N GLY A 162 8.49 -5.03 12.76
CA GLY A 162 9.51 -6.08 12.87
C GLY A 162 10.05 -6.50 11.52
N PRO A 163 11.09 -7.36 11.49
CA PRO A 163 11.63 -7.87 10.24
C PRO A 163 10.55 -8.58 9.41
N ASN A 164 10.22 -8.00 8.25
CA ASN A 164 9.17 -8.48 7.35
C ASN A 164 7.76 -8.47 7.98
N MET A 165 7.53 -7.54 8.91
CA MET A 165 6.24 -7.33 9.56
C MET A 165 5.77 -5.89 9.40
N GLU A 166 4.47 -5.67 9.30
CA GLU A 166 3.83 -4.36 9.28
C GLU A 166 2.63 -4.32 10.21
N LEU A 167 2.33 -3.12 10.72
CA LEU A 167 1.13 -2.85 11.49
C LEU A 167 -0.05 -2.72 10.54
N ILE A 168 -1.06 -3.54 10.75
CA ILE A 168 -2.32 -3.45 10.02
C ILE A 168 -3.45 -3.09 10.97
N ILE A 169 -4.46 -2.38 10.47
CA ILE A 169 -5.65 -2.05 11.27
C ILE A 169 -6.59 -3.25 11.26
N ILE A 170 -6.91 -3.76 12.46
CA ILE A 170 -7.90 -4.82 12.65
C ILE A 170 -9.28 -4.30 13.08
N ASP A 171 -9.35 -3.11 13.70
CA ASP A 171 -10.60 -2.46 14.09
C ASP A 171 -10.44 -0.92 14.13
N LYS A 172 -11.51 -0.18 13.82
CA LYS A 172 -11.57 1.29 13.89
C LYS A 172 -12.74 1.70 14.78
N ARG A 173 -12.49 2.38 15.88
CA ARG A 173 -13.53 2.88 16.81
C ARG A 173 -13.44 4.40 16.95
N LEU A 174 -14.56 5.07 17.14
CA LEU A 174 -14.56 6.46 17.60
C LEU A 174 -14.35 6.47 19.10
N SER A 175 -13.32 7.18 19.57
CA SER A 175 -13.11 7.39 21.01
C SER A 175 -14.25 8.24 21.56
N SER A 176 -14.89 7.78 22.64
CA SER A 176 -16.06 8.43 23.24
C SER A 176 -15.76 9.80 23.83
N THR A 177 -14.51 10.07 24.21
CA THR A 177 -14.13 11.32 24.90
C THR A 177 -13.77 12.44 23.94
N ASN A 178 -13.05 12.15 22.85
CA ASN A 178 -12.40 13.18 22.05
C ASN A 178 -12.81 13.22 20.57
N GLN A 179 -13.81 12.42 20.14
CA GLN A 179 -14.18 12.22 18.71
C GLN A 179 -13.01 11.78 17.79
N ARG A 180 -11.82 11.54 18.35
CA ARG A 180 -10.66 11.03 17.63
C ARG A 180 -10.89 9.55 17.31
N ARG A 181 -10.44 9.13 16.13
CA ARG A 181 -10.46 7.72 15.73
C ARG A 181 -9.41 6.97 16.55
N LYS A 182 -9.80 5.89 17.20
CA LYS A 182 -8.92 4.94 17.87
C LYS A 182 -8.87 3.68 17.01
N CYS A 183 -7.70 3.34 16.52
CA CYS A 183 -7.47 2.11 15.78
C CYS A 183 -6.92 1.04 16.71
N ILE A 184 -7.41 -0.18 16.52
CA ILE A 184 -6.79 -1.38 17.05
C ILE A 184 -5.98 -1.94 15.90
N MET A 185 -4.68 -2.03 16.08
CA MET A 185 -3.73 -2.52 15.08
C MET A 185 -3.13 -3.83 15.52
N GLN A 186 -2.60 -4.60 14.57
CA GLN A 186 -1.91 -5.85 14.82
C GLN A 186 -0.66 -5.93 13.96
N CYS A 187 0.46 -6.35 14.55
CA CYS A 187 1.67 -6.64 13.80
C CYS A 187 1.52 -7.95 13.00
N GLN A 188 1.65 -7.90 11.68
CA GLN A 188 1.48 -9.06 10.80
C GLN A 188 2.59 -9.16 9.76
N CYS A 189 2.81 -10.34 9.17
CA CYS A 189 3.78 -10.48 8.09
C CYS A 189 3.38 -9.66 6.87
N VAL A 190 4.34 -8.92 6.31
CA VAL A 190 4.15 -8.18 5.05
C VAL A 190 3.87 -9.14 3.89
N HIS A 191 3.32 -8.60 2.81
CA HIS A 191 3.05 -9.37 1.60
C HIS A 191 4.32 -10.09 1.09
N GLY A 192 4.18 -11.37 0.73
CA GLY A 192 5.29 -12.22 0.29
C GLY A 192 5.99 -12.99 1.43
N TYR A 193 5.60 -12.77 2.68
CA TYR A 193 6.12 -13.49 3.84
C TYR A 193 5.00 -14.28 4.52
N ILE A 194 5.35 -15.35 5.24
CA ILE A 194 4.46 -16.14 6.09
C ILE A 194 5.08 -16.34 7.46
N GLU A 195 4.22 -16.49 8.45
CA GLU A 195 4.65 -16.87 9.78
C GLU A 195 5.26 -18.29 9.77
N SER A 196 6.45 -18.42 10.34
CA SER A 196 7.07 -19.68 10.68
C SER A 196 7.86 -19.51 11.97
N ASN A 197 7.50 -20.27 13.01
CA ASN A 197 8.13 -20.23 14.33
C ASN A 197 8.17 -18.81 14.95
N GLY A 198 7.04 -18.09 14.92
CA GLY A 198 6.93 -16.74 15.48
C GLY A 198 7.72 -15.66 14.73
N ARG A 199 8.14 -15.94 13.49
CA ARG A 199 8.85 -14.99 12.63
C ARG A 199 8.27 -14.98 11.23
N CYS A 200 8.37 -13.85 10.54
CA CYS A 200 7.98 -13.74 9.14
C CYS A 200 9.12 -14.19 8.23
N THR A 201 8.86 -15.26 7.49
CA THR A 201 9.79 -15.88 6.55
C THR A 201 9.29 -15.72 5.14
N GLU A 202 10.21 -15.45 4.21
CA GLU A 202 9.84 -15.23 2.81
C GLU A 202 9.22 -16.50 2.23
N ILE A 203 8.13 -16.33 1.48
CA ILE A 203 7.53 -17.39 0.70
C ILE A 203 8.45 -17.64 -0.49
N THR A 204 9.54 -18.37 -0.27
CA THR A 204 10.41 -18.79 -1.36
C THR A 204 9.58 -19.61 -2.35
N LYS A 205 9.65 -19.27 -3.64
CA LYS A 205 8.97 -20.04 -4.71
C LYS A 205 9.35 -21.53 -4.69
N ASN A 206 10.48 -21.85 -4.06
CA ASN A 206 10.99 -23.21 -3.84
C ASN A 206 10.43 -23.92 -2.60
N MET A 207 9.41 -23.38 -1.91
CA MET A 207 8.71 -24.09 -0.83
C MET A 207 8.05 -25.42 -1.26
N LYS A 208 8.09 -25.80 -2.55
CA LYS A 208 7.81 -27.18 -2.97
C LYS A 208 8.63 -28.23 -2.22
N GLU A 209 9.82 -27.89 -1.69
CA GLU A 209 10.69 -28.87 -1.02
C GLU A 209 10.91 -28.62 0.48
N ARG A 210 10.60 -27.42 0.99
CA ARG A 210 11.08 -26.99 2.32
C ARG A 210 10.01 -26.67 3.34
N THR A 211 8.73 -27.01 3.11
CA THR A 211 7.81 -27.21 4.23
C THR A 211 8.29 -28.46 4.96
N THR A 212 9.31 -28.24 5.79
CA THR A 212 9.82 -29.15 6.79
C THR A 212 8.62 -29.54 7.65
N CYS A 213 8.06 -30.69 7.34
CA CYS A 213 7.28 -31.50 8.26
C CYS A 213 8.15 -31.64 9.51
N ILE A 214 7.95 -30.76 10.50
CA ILE A 214 8.86 -30.58 11.62
C ILE A 214 8.85 -31.91 12.41
N GLN A 215 9.86 -32.73 12.10
CA GLN A 215 10.28 -33.96 12.76
C GLN A 215 9.34 -35.19 12.71
N GLY A 216 8.69 -35.48 11.58
CA GLY A 216 8.15 -36.83 11.40
C GLY A 216 7.23 -37.06 10.21
N GLY A 217 7.81 -37.22 9.01
CA GLY A 217 7.27 -38.10 7.97
C GLY A 217 5.88 -37.78 7.42
N CYS A 218 5.65 -36.56 6.95
CA CYS A 218 4.50 -36.33 6.08
C CYS A 218 4.82 -36.78 4.65
N THR A 219 3.81 -37.29 3.96
CA THR A 219 3.88 -37.64 2.54
C THR A 219 3.83 -36.37 1.68
N LEU A 220 4.38 -36.41 0.47
CA LEU A 220 4.38 -35.28 -0.48
C LEU A 220 2.98 -34.64 -0.64
N ASN A 221 1.93 -35.44 -0.51
CA ASN A 221 0.53 -35.01 -0.62
C ASN A 221 0.10 -34.07 0.53
N GLU A 222 0.64 -34.25 1.74
CA GLU A 222 0.31 -33.41 2.89
C GLU A 222 0.95 -32.02 2.79
N ALA A 223 2.18 -31.94 2.26
CA ALA A 223 2.84 -30.64 2.03
C ALA A 223 2.13 -29.80 0.95
N VAL A 224 1.60 -30.45 -0.10
CA VAL A 224 0.79 -29.78 -1.13
C VAL A 224 -0.50 -29.23 -0.51
N GLN A 225 -1.17 -30.00 0.34
CA GLN A 225 -2.38 -29.56 1.05
C GLN A 225 -2.13 -28.35 1.97
N ASP A 226 -1.00 -28.29 2.67
CA ASP A 226 -0.69 -27.14 3.53
C ASP A 226 -0.48 -25.84 2.74
N LYS A 227 0.08 -25.92 1.51
CA LYS A 227 0.24 -24.74 0.65
C LYS A 227 -1.11 -24.19 0.18
N GLU A 228 -2.00 -25.06 -0.30
CA GLU A 228 -3.36 -24.67 -0.71
C GLU A 228 -4.12 -24.03 0.45
N ARG A 229 -3.93 -24.58 1.66
CA ARG A 229 -4.54 -24.07 2.88
C ARG A 229 -4.07 -22.66 3.27
N ILE A 230 -2.79 -22.31 3.05
CA ILE A 230 -2.28 -20.94 3.30
C ILE A 230 -2.94 -19.94 2.33
N ILE A 231 -3.11 -20.33 1.06
CA ILE A 231 -3.75 -19.48 0.05
C ILE A 231 -5.22 -19.23 0.43
N CYS A 232 -5.93 -20.27 0.85
CA CYS A 232 -7.31 -20.17 1.30
C CYS A 232 -7.45 -19.24 2.53
N MET A 233 -6.56 -19.34 3.53
CA MET A 233 -6.59 -18.43 4.70
C MET A 233 -6.41 -16.94 4.34
N ARG A 234 -5.94 -16.60 3.13
CA ARG A 234 -5.84 -15.23 2.61
C ARG A 234 -7.07 -14.75 1.85
N GLY A 235 -8.16 -15.51 1.88
CA GLY A 235 -9.41 -15.12 1.20
C GLY A 235 -9.49 -15.59 -0.25
N VAL A 236 -8.72 -16.60 -0.65
CA VAL A 236 -8.76 -17.18 -2.01
C VAL A 236 -9.05 -18.68 -1.95
N CYS A 237 -10.07 -19.06 -1.18
CA CYS A 237 -10.54 -20.44 -1.07
C CYS A 237 -11.45 -20.82 -2.24
N ALA A 238 -11.48 -22.12 -2.56
CA ALA A 238 -12.58 -22.69 -3.32
C ALA A 238 -13.84 -22.80 -2.46
N LEU A 239 -15.01 -22.73 -3.10
CA LEU A 239 -16.28 -22.96 -2.42
C LEU A 239 -16.32 -24.37 -1.82
N ASN A 240 -16.82 -24.48 -0.59
CA ASN A 240 -16.87 -25.69 0.23
C ASN A 240 -15.51 -26.23 0.70
N GLU A 241 -14.40 -25.51 0.48
CA GLU A 241 -13.06 -25.89 0.98
C GLU A 241 -13.02 -25.88 2.51
N ILE A 242 -12.34 -26.87 3.11
CA ILE A 242 -12.27 -27.08 4.55
C ILE A 242 -10.87 -26.75 5.07
N VAL A 243 -10.81 -25.85 6.06
CA VAL A 243 -9.57 -25.41 6.70
C VAL A 243 -9.64 -25.73 8.18
N ARG A 244 -8.53 -26.17 8.80
CA ARG A 244 -8.43 -26.12 10.26
C ARG A 244 -7.87 -24.79 10.72
N ASP A 245 -8.47 -24.24 11.76
CA ASP A 245 -8.06 -23.01 12.41
C ASP A 245 -7.85 -23.29 13.90
N ILE A 246 -6.62 -23.09 14.38
CA ILE A 246 -6.21 -23.36 15.77
C ILE A 246 -6.75 -22.29 16.74
N SER A 247 -7.21 -21.16 16.22
CA SER A 247 -7.71 -20.02 17.00
C SER A 247 -9.20 -19.80 16.86
N CYS A 248 -9.84 -20.45 15.88
CA CYS A 248 -11.23 -20.20 15.48
C CYS A 248 -11.52 -18.75 15.04
N SER A 249 -10.49 -17.95 14.76
CA SER A 249 -10.57 -16.54 14.36
C SER A 249 -11.07 -16.33 12.92
N LEU A 250 -11.09 -17.39 12.11
CA LEU A 250 -11.59 -17.32 10.73
C LEU A 250 -13.12 -17.25 10.66
N ASN A 251 -13.87 -17.60 11.71
CA ASN A 251 -15.34 -17.65 11.64
C ASN A 251 -15.95 -16.29 11.26
N GLY A 252 -16.75 -16.28 10.19
CA GLY A 252 -17.36 -15.07 9.63
C GLY A 252 -16.44 -14.23 8.74
N ARG A 253 -15.13 -14.51 8.66
CA ARG A 253 -14.23 -13.81 7.74
C ARG A 253 -14.47 -14.25 6.30
N PHE A 254 -14.26 -13.34 5.37
CA PHE A 254 -14.35 -13.65 3.95
C PHE A 254 -13.26 -14.65 3.54
N CYS A 255 -13.68 -15.70 2.86
CA CYS A 255 -12.80 -16.74 2.29
C CYS A 255 -12.74 -16.66 0.76
N GLY A 256 -13.50 -15.76 0.16
CA GLY A 256 -13.49 -15.38 -1.26
C GLY A 256 -14.67 -14.48 -1.59
N GLN A 257 -14.91 -14.23 -2.88
CA GLN A 257 -15.99 -13.33 -3.30
C GLN A 257 -17.35 -13.91 -2.91
N ASN A 258 -18.14 -13.15 -2.14
CA ASN A 258 -19.43 -13.57 -1.59
C ASN A 258 -19.38 -14.85 -0.74
N MET A 259 -18.21 -15.18 -0.21
CA MET A 259 -17.99 -16.38 0.60
C MET A 259 -17.40 -16.04 1.96
N ALA A 260 -17.86 -16.71 3.00
CA ALA A 260 -17.34 -16.58 4.36
C ALA A 260 -17.02 -17.94 4.98
N PHE A 261 -16.04 -17.96 5.87
CA PHE A 261 -15.73 -19.14 6.67
C PHE A 261 -16.84 -19.38 7.69
N VAL A 262 -17.39 -20.59 7.68
CA VAL A 262 -18.41 -21.06 8.62
C VAL A 262 -17.83 -22.18 9.47
N LEU A 263 -17.97 -22.07 10.79
CA LEU A 263 -17.55 -23.12 11.72
C LEU A 263 -18.37 -24.41 11.54
N ILE A 264 -17.72 -25.50 11.13
CA ILE A 264 -18.34 -26.84 11.08
C ILE A 264 -18.24 -27.53 12.44
N LYS A 265 -17.03 -27.54 13.01
CA LYS A 265 -16.72 -28.33 14.19
C LYS A 265 -15.66 -27.65 15.04
N ARG A 266 -15.91 -27.56 16.34
CA ARG A 266 -14.91 -27.16 17.34
C ARG A 266 -14.48 -28.38 18.13
N SER A 267 -13.18 -28.61 18.26
CA SER A 267 -12.60 -29.68 19.06
C SER A 267 -11.68 -29.08 20.10
N GLU A 268 -11.84 -29.46 21.36
CA GLU A 268 -10.96 -29.01 22.44
C GLU A 268 -9.87 -30.03 22.68
N ARG A 269 -8.60 -29.62 22.60
CA ARG A 269 -7.46 -30.49 22.86
C ARG A 269 -6.46 -29.75 23.74
N ARG A 270 -6.34 -30.20 25.00
CA ARG A 270 -5.33 -29.70 25.96
C ARG A 270 -5.28 -28.16 26.04
N GLN A 271 -6.44 -27.52 26.25
CA GLN A 271 -6.61 -26.05 26.35
C GLN A 271 -6.56 -25.26 25.02
N HIS A 272 -6.30 -25.90 23.88
CA HIS A 272 -6.42 -25.25 22.57
C HIS A 272 -7.70 -25.70 21.84
N TYR A 273 -8.36 -24.76 21.16
CA TYR A 273 -9.53 -25.05 20.33
C TYR A 273 -9.11 -25.24 18.89
N ILE A 274 -9.22 -26.45 18.37
CA ILE A 274 -9.05 -26.69 16.94
C ILE A 274 -10.43 -26.60 16.30
N CYS A 275 -10.66 -25.53 15.54
CA CYS A 275 -11.84 -25.37 14.72
C CYS A 275 -11.62 -25.92 13.31
N ILE A 276 -12.65 -26.54 12.77
CA ILE A 276 -12.76 -26.95 11.38
C ILE A 276 -13.75 -25.98 10.74
N MET A 277 -13.25 -25.19 9.81
CA MET A 277 -13.95 -24.14 9.10
C MET A 277 -14.24 -24.61 7.67
N GLN A 278 -15.36 -24.18 7.10
CA GLN A 278 -15.69 -24.38 5.69
C GLN A 278 -15.93 -23.04 5.02
N CYS A 279 -15.32 -22.84 3.85
CA CYS A 279 -15.67 -21.69 3.02
C CYS A 279 -17.04 -21.93 2.38
N LYS A 280 -18.04 -21.11 2.71
CA LYS A 280 -19.42 -21.21 2.16
C LYS A 280 -19.86 -19.87 1.63
N CYS A 281 -20.97 -19.83 0.90
CA CYS A 281 -21.62 -18.56 0.58
C CYS A 281 -21.93 -17.77 1.85
N ALA A 282 -21.61 -16.48 1.81
CA ALA A 282 -21.92 -15.54 2.87
C ALA A 282 -23.45 -15.38 3.02
N GLU A 283 -23.90 -14.88 4.16
CA GLU A 283 -25.32 -14.64 4.40
C GLU A 283 -25.93 -13.74 3.30
N GLY A 284 -27.08 -14.15 2.74
CA GLY A 284 -27.73 -13.48 1.61
C GLY A 284 -27.25 -13.93 0.23
N TYR A 285 -26.41 -14.96 0.16
CA TYR A 285 -25.97 -15.60 -1.08
C TYR A 285 -26.27 -17.11 -1.06
N ASP A 286 -26.78 -17.62 -2.18
CA ASP A 286 -27.00 -19.03 -2.46
C ASP A 286 -25.88 -19.58 -3.36
N GLU A 287 -25.58 -20.87 -3.20
CA GLU A 287 -24.68 -21.59 -4.09
C GLU A 287 -25.43 -22.01 -5.37
N GLU A 288 -25.07 -21.44 -6.52
CA GLU A 288 -25.54 -21.87 -7.84
C GLU A 288 -24.34 -22.16 -8.75
N ASN A 289 -24.29 -23.37 -9.31
CA ASN A 289 -23.22 -23.82 -10.21
C ASN A 289 -21.79 -23.67 -9.64
N GLY A 290 -21.64 -23.86 -8.32
CA GLY A 290 -20.35 -23.73 -7.64
C GLY A 290 -19.90 -22.28 -7.42
N GLN A 291 -20.79 -21.30 -7.60
CA GLN A 291 -20.55 -19.90 -7.31
C GLN A 291 -21.57 -19.36 -6.32
N CYS A 292 -21.18 -18.39 -5.51
CA CYS A 292 -22.08 -17.72 -4.59
C CYS A 292 -22.75 -16.54 -5.26
N ILE A 293 -23.99 -16.78 -5.69
CA ILE A 293 -24.87 -15.77 -6.26
C ILE A 293 -25.76 -15.24 -5.17
N ARG A 294 -26.19 -13.99 -5.29
CA ARG A 294 -27.08 -13.42 -4.27
C ARG A 294 -28.44 -14.09 -4.33
N GLU A 295 -29.11 -14.27 -3.19
CA GLU A 295 -30.50 -14.75 -3.10
C GLU A 295 -31.47 -13.78 -3.80
N HIS A 296 -31.42 -13.69 -5.13
CA HIS A 296 -32.29 -12.82 -5.93
C HIS A 296 -33.61 -13.55 -6.22
N GLY A 297 -34.42 -13.74 -5.17
CA GLY A 297 -35.63 -14.56 -5.25
C GLY A 297 -36.97 -13.92 -4.83
N LYS A 298 -37.03 -13.04 -3.82
CA LYS A 298 -38.34 -12.49 -3.35
C LYS A 298 -38.36 -11.06 -2.83
N MET A 299 -37.23 -10.41 -2.55
CA MET A 299 -37.27 -8.96 -2.34
C MET A 299 -37.30 -8.31 -3.71
N SER A 300 -38.47 -7.77 -4.06
CA SER A 300 -38.73 -6.83 -5.15
C SER A 300 -37.43 -6.26 -5.67
N ARG A 301 -36.93 -6.77 -6.82
CA ARG A 301 -35.81 -6.16 -7.53
C ARG A 301 -36.09 -4.66 -7.48
N ILE A 302 -35.23 -3.90 -6.80
CA ILE A 302 -35.25 -2.45 -6.94
C ILE A 302 -35.00 -2.28 -8.43
N LYS A 303 -36.09 -2.16 -9.17
CA LYS A 303 -36.08 -2.11 -10.61
C LYS A 303 -35.22 -0.90 -10.89
N ASN A 304 -34.04 -1.13 -11.46
CA ASN A 304 -33.13 -0.05 -11.82
C ASN A 304 -33.99 0.97 -12.57
N ILE A 305 -34.20 2.14 -11.96
CA ILE A 305 -35.17 3.13 -12.45
C ILE A 305 -34.76 3.56 -13.87
N CYS A 306 -33.47 3.44 -14.21
CA CYS A 306 -32.91 3.73 -15.51
C CYS A 306 -33.14 2.64 -16.56
N LEU A 307 -33.47 1.41 -16.20
CA LEU A 307 -33.60 0.31 -17.17
C LEU A 307 -34.79 0.50 -18.11
N GLU A 308 -35.84 1.21 -17.69
CA GLU A 308 -37.01 1.45 -18.54
C GLU A 308 -36.90 2.71 -19.41
N ASN A 309 -36.31 3.79 -18.89
CA ASN A 309 -36.31 5.09 -19.57
C ASN A 309 -34.90 5.59 -19.95
N GLY A 310 -33.84 4.87 -19.57
CA GLY A 310 -32.49 5.43 -19.52
C GLY A 310 -32.37 6.48 -18.40
N CYS A 311 -31.16 6.64 -17.87
CA CYS A 311 -30.82 7.78 -17.03
C CYS A 311 -30.01 8.81 -17.82
N GLU A 312 -30.22 10.08 -17.48
CA GLU A 312 -29.44 11.17 -18.06
C GLU A 312 -28.03 11.20 -17.44
N VAL A 313 -27.04 11.60 -18.23
CA VAL A 313 -25.68 11.79 -17.72
C VAL A 313 -25.70 12.78 -16.56
N GLY A 314 -25.03 12.40 -15.49
CA GLY A 314 -24.90 13.19 -14.28
C GLY A 314 -26.01 12.94 -13.26
N MET A 315 -27.05 12.17 -13.59
CA MET A 315 -28.10 11.77 -12.64
C MET A 315 -27.50 10.94 -11.52
N THR A 316 -27.82 11.29 -10.28
CA THR A 316 -27.38 10.57 -9.08
C THR A 316 -28.47 9.68 -8.52
N ILE A 317 -28.07 8.56 -7.95
CA ILE A 317 -28.95 7.59 -7.30
C ILE A 317 -28.34 7.16 -5.97
N HIS A 318 -29.20 6.82 -5.01
CA HIS A 318 -28.78 6.16 -3.78
C HIS A 318 -29.05 4.68 -3.89
N ASP A 319 -28.02 3.90 -3.62
CA ASP A 319 -28.01 2.45 -3.80
C ASP A 319 -27.42 1.79 -2.56
N GLU A 320 -28.31 1.19 -1.77
CA GLU A 320 -27.91 0.43 -0.59
C GLU A 320 -27.12 -0.80 -1.02
N GLY A 321 -25.85 -0.84 -0.60
CA GLY A 321 -24.86 -1.86 -0.93
C GLY A 321 -24.22 -1.73 -2.31
N CYS A 322 -24.41 -0.59 -2.98
CA CYS A 322 -23.66 -0.20 -4.18
C CYS A 322 -23.80 -1.15 -5.39
N HIS A 323 -24.93 -1.84 -5.51
CA HIS A 323 -25.21 -2.90 -6.48
C HIS A 323 -25.20 -2.46 -7.95
N LEU A 324 -25.43 -1.19 -8.22
CA LEU A 324 -25.50 -0.59 -9.54
C LEU A 324 -24.12 -0.13 -10.03
N THR A 325 -23.07 -0.23 -9.21
CA THR A 325 -21.74 0.25 -9.60
C THR A 325 -21.21 -0.54 -10.79
N GLY A 326 -20.88 0.15 -11.87
CA GLY A 326 -20.47 -0.46 -13.15
C GLY A 326 -21.62 -0.95 -14.02
N GLU A 327 -22.85 -1.00 -13.51
CA GLU A 327 -24.03 -1.35 -14.31
C GLU A 327 -24.37 -0.25 -15.30
N LYS A 328 -24.95 -0.64 -16.44
CA LYS A 328 -25.41 0.31 -17.45
C LYS A 328 -26.55 1.17 -16.90
N CYS A 329 -26.38 2.48 -16.98
CA CYS A 329 -27.44 3.46 -16.69
C CYS A 329 -28.03 4.08 -17.96
N GLY A 330 -27.45 3.81 -19.13
CA GLY A 330 -28.03 4.05 -20.45
C GLY A 330 -27.03 3.79 -21.58
N ASN A 331 -27.29 4.31 -22.78
CA ASN A 331 -26.39 4.09 -23.93
C ASN A 331 -25.04 4.76 -23.69
N ASN A 332 -23.97 3.96 -23.72
CA ASN A 332 -22.59 4.37 -23.45
C ASN A 332 -22.39 5.01 -22.06
N MET A 333 -23.23 4.64 -21.09
CA MET A 333 -23.20 5.17 -19.74
C MET A 333 -23.25 4.07 -18.69
N ILE A 334 -22.50 4.23 -17.60
CA ILE A 334 -22.48 3.35 -16.43
C ILE A 334 -22.61 4.15 -15.15
N PHE A 335 -23.09 3.53 -14.09
CA PHE A 335 -23.04 4.16 -12.77
C PHE A 335 -21.63 4.08 -12.19
N MET A 336 -21.17 5.19 -11.63
CA MET A 336 -19.92 5.28 -10.88
C MET A 336 -20.20 5.79 -9.48
N VAL A 337 -19.52 5.28 -8.48
CA VAL A 337 -19.64 5.75 -7.09
C VAL A 337 -19.11 7.18 -6.97
N VAL A 338 -19.93 8.08 -6.45
CA VAL A 338 -19.54 9.46 -6.08
C VAL A 338 -19.17 9.54 -4.60
N SER A 339 -19.98 8.90 -3.76
CA SER A 339 -19.72 8.80 -2.33
C SER A 339 -20.27 7.49 -1.78
N GLY A 340 -19.65 6.99 -0.71
CA GLY A 340 -20.09 5.80 -0.01
C GLY A 340 -20.11 6.02 1.50
N GLY A 341 -20.90 5.24 2.21
CA GLY A 341 -20.96 5.28 3.67
C GLY A 341 -21.51 3.99 4.26
N PHE A 342 -21.48 3.92 5.59
CA PHE A 342 -22.03 2.81 6.36
C PHE A 342 -23.19 3.33 7.20
N ARG A 343 -24.29 2.57 7.31
CA ARG A 343 -25.32 2.83 8.31
C ARG A 343 -24.95 2.10 9.60
N ASP A 344 -24.61 2.86 10.64
CA ASP A 344 -24.13 2.35 11.94
C ASP A 344 -24.98 1.24 12.57
N ARG A 345 -26.30 1.22 12.30
CA ARG A 345 -27.20 0.25 12.95
C ARG A 345 -27.25 -1.12 12.28
N THR A 346 -27.04 -1.17 10.97
CA THR A 346 -27.25 -2.38 10.16
C THR A 346 -25.97 -2.86 9.51
N TYR A 347 -24.86 -2.11 9.62
CA TYR A 347 -23.63 -2.30 8.86
C TYR A 347 -23.85 -2.37 7.34
N SER A 348 -25.02 -1.93 6.87
CA SER A 348 -25.32 -1.87 5.44
C SER A 348 -24.52 -0.72 4.84
N ILE A 349 -23.70 -1.06 3.85
CA ILE A 349 -23.03 -0.10 2.98
C ILE A 349 -24.11 0.62 2.16
N TYR A 350 -23.94 1.90 1.86
CA TYR A 350 -24.72 2.60 0.85
C TYR A 350 -23.80 3.44 -0.02
N CYS A 351 -24.13 3.56 -1.29
CA CYS A 351 -23.42 4.43 -2.22
C CYS A 351 -24.38 5.46 -2.83
N THR A 352 -23.90 6.68 -2.97
CA THR A 352 -24.41 7.64 -3.95
C THR A 352 -23.64 7.41 -5.24
N GLN A 353 -24.32 7.00 -6.29
CA GLN A 353 -23.70 6.76 -7.60
C GLN A 353 -24.22 7.76 -8.62
N ARG A 354 -23.42 8.05 -9.64
CA ARG A 354 -23.74 8.96 -10.74
C ARG A 354 -23.62 8.24 -12.06
N CYS A 355 -24.60 8.42 -12.93
CA CYS A 355 -24.56 7.92 -14.30
C CYS A 355 -23.57 8.75 -15.13
N ASN A 356 -22.49 8.14 -15.60
CA ASN A 356 -21.42 8.81 -16.35
C ASN A 356 -21.11 8.07 -17.65
N CYS A 357 -20.47 8.76 -18.61
CA CYS A 357 -19.95 8.12 -19.82
C CYS A 357 -18.94 7.01 -19.46
N ILE A 358 -19.00 5.89 -20.18
CA ILE A 358 -18.18 4.69 -19.90
C ILE A 358 -16.69 5.00 -19.84
N ASN A 359 -16.20 5.81 -20.78
CA ASN A 359 -14.80 6.19 -20.87
C ASN A 359 -14.67 7.53 -21.62
N SER A 360 -13.44 7.97 -21.83
CA SER A 360 -13.12 9.22 -22.53
C SER A 360 -13.41 9.21 -24.03
N ASP A 361 -13.73 8.05 -24.62
CA ASP A 361 -14.07 7.92 -26.04
C ASP A 361 -15.51 8.36 -26.29
N PHE A 362 -16.33 8.46 -25.23
CA PHE A 362 -17.68 8.99 -25.28
C PHE A 362 -17.74 10.36 -24.60
N ILE A 363 -18.22 11.39 -25.32
CA ILE A 363 -18.45 12.73 -24.78
C ILE A 363 -19.93 12.87 -24.42
N TYR A 364 -20.22 13.63 -23.36
CA TYR A 364 -21.57 14.10 -23.08
C TYR A 364 -22.14 14.93 -24.24
N SER A 365 -23.24 14.44 -24.84
CA SER A 365 -24.00 15.15 -25.85
C SER A 365 -25.21 15.82 -25.22
N LYS A 366 -25.16 17.16 -25.16
CA LYS A 366 -26.26 17.99 -24.64
C LYS A 366 -27.56 17.79 -25.43
N LYS A 367 -27.48 17.34 -26.69
CA LYS A 367 -28.65 17.14 -27.56
C LYS A 367 -29.50 15.94 -27.15
N ASN A 368 -28.84 14.87 -26.67
CA ASN A 368 -29.49 13.61 -26.34
C ASN A 368 -29.48 13.30 -24.83
N SER A 369 -28.98 14.22 -24.00
CA SER A 369 -28.76 14.01 -22.55
C SER A 369 -27.95 12.73 -22.24
N GLY A 370 -27.13 12.28 -23.20
CA GLY A 370 -26.46 10.97 -23.20
C GLY A 370 -24.99 11.09 -23.58
N CYS A 371 -24.33 9.95 -23.80
CA CYS A 371 -22.94 9.90 -24.23
C CYS A 371 -22.83 9.41 -25.68
N GLU A 372 -22.14 10.20 -26.51
CA GLU A 372 -21.90 9.90 -27.93
C GLU A 372 -20.42 9.63 -28.16
N GLU A 373 -20.13 8.68 -29.05
CA GLU A 373 -18.77 8.35 -29.43
C GLU A 373 -18.13 9.54 -30.14
N LYS A 374 -16.87 9.85 -29.80
CA LYS A 374 -16.09 10.88 -30.48
C LYS A 374 -15.92 10.52 -31.95
N THR A 375 -16.50 11.32 -32.84
CA THR A 375 -16.15 11.26 -34.25
C THR A 375 -14.76 11.86 -34.45
N ILE A 376 -13.95 11.21 -35.29
CA ILE A 376 -12.54 11.60 -35.54
C ILE A 376 -12.42 13.06 -36.02
N ASP A 377 -13.46 13.61 -36.64
CA ASP A 377 -13.47 14.97 -37.17
C ASP A 377 -13.51 16.05 -36.08
N ASP A 378 -13.90 15.73 -34.83
CA ASP A 378 -13.98 16.68 -33.72
C ASP A 378 -12.65 16.86 -32.96
N LEU A 379 -11.58 16.15 -33.34
CA LEU A 379 -10.26 16.28 -32.70
C LEU A 379 -9.57 17.64 -32.90
N SER A 380 -10.14 18.54 -33.69
CA SER A 380 -9.52 19.83 -34.03
C SER A 380 -9.73 20.94 -32.99
N SER A 381 -10.57 20.79 -31.96
CA SER A 381 -10.82 21.91 -31.05
C SER A 381 -10.86 21.51 -29.58
N THR A 382 -10.12 22.30 -28.79
CA THR A 382 -10.12 22.40 -27.33
C THR A 382 -9.52 21.22 -26.56
N THR A 383 -8.21 21.34 -26.35
CA THR A 383 -7.51 21.00 -25.10
C THR A 383 -8.22 21.70 -23.93
N SER A 384 -9.34 21.13 -23.47
CA SER A 384 -10.00 21.54 -22.23
C SER A 384 -9.31 20.85 -21.06
N HIS A 385 -8.94 21.63 -20.05
CA HIS A 385 -8.07 21.27 -18.93
C HIS A 385 -8.70 20.32 -17.88
N ASP A 386 -9.78 19.60 -18.20
CA ASP A 386 -10.53 18.78 -17.23
C ASP A 386 -10.23 17.28 -17.33
N THR A 387 -8.96 16.91 -17.57
CA THR A 387 -8.52 15.50 -17.58
C THR A 387 -8.12 15.04 -16.18
N ILE A 388 -9.00 15.15 -15.18
CA ILE A 388 -8.78 14.55 -13.84
C ILE A 388 -10.13 14.15 -13.23
N THR A 389 -10.73 13.02 -13.64
CA THR A 389 -11.70 12.29 -12.77
C THR A 389 -12.13 10.89 -13.22
N THR A 390 -11.76 10.37 -14.38
CA THR A 390 -12.32 9.10 -14.91
C THR A 390 -11.61 7.80 -14.49
N GLY A 391 -10.79 7.80 -13.43
CA GLY A 391 -9.98 6.63 -13.04
C GLY A 391 -10.45 5.88 -11.79
N MET A 392 -11.64 5.26 -11.77
CA MET A 392 -12.07 4.45 -10.60
C MET A 392 -12.30 2.96 -10.84
N HIS A 393 -12.72 2.48 -12.02
CA HIS A 393 -13.27 1.10 -12.13
C HIS A 393 -12.59 0.07 -13.03
N ASP A 394 -11.45 0.37 -13.67
CA ASP A 394 -10.69 -0.65 -14.43
C ASP A 394 -9.27 -0.85 -13.87
N PHE A 395 -9.16 -1.05 -12.56
CA PHE A 395 -7.86 -1.27 -11.91
C PHE A 395 -7.14 -2.51 -12.48
N GLU A 396 -7.87 -3.57 -12.85
CA GLU A 396 -7.28 -4.73 -13.56
C GLU A 396 -6.74 -4.36 -14.95
N MET A 397 -7.38 -3.43 -15.68
CA MET A 397 -6.94 -3.05 -17.02
C MET A 397 -5.61 -2.28 -16.97
N TYR A 398 -5.37 -1.50 -15.90
CA TYR A 398 -4.13 -0.73 -15.76
C TYR A 398 -2.91 -1.59 -15.40
N ILE A 399 -3.10 -2.75 -14.75
CA ILE A 399 -1.99 -3.65 -14.39
C ILE A 399 -1.29 -4.22 -15.64
N VAL A 400 -1.99 -4.32 -16.78
CA VAL A 400 -1.39 -4.85 -18.02
C VAL A 400 -0.54 -3.80 -18.74
N LYS A 401 -0.79 -2.51 -18.50
CA LYS A 401 -0.08 -1.44 -19.20
C LYS A 401 1.30 -1.23 -18.56
N LYS A 402 2.36 -1.45 -19.34
CA LYS A 402 3.74 -1.12 -18.91
C LYS A 402 3.91 0.39 -18.95
N TYR A 403 4.26 0.98 -17.82
CA TYR A 403 4.55 2.40 -17.71
C TYR A 403 6.03 2.68 -17.97
N HIS A 404 6.31 3.84 -18.53
CA HIS A 404 7.68 4.29 -18.74
C HIS A 404 8.30 4.73 -17.41
N LEU A 405 9.64 4.64 -17.32
CA LEU A 405 10.33 5.18 -16.14
C LEU A 405 10.04 6.69 -16.07
N ASP A 406 9.80 7.19 -14.87
CA ASP A 406 9.45 8.59 -14.56
C ASP A 406 8.06 9.05 -15.01
N GLU A 407 7.22 8.15 -15.53
CA GLU A 407 5.83 8.47 -15.84
C GLU A 407 5.02 8.66 -14.55
N GLU A 408 4.34 9.80 -14.43
CA GLU A 408 3.52 10.17 -13.27
C GLU A 408 2.03 9.96 -13.53
N ILE A 409 1.31 9.49 -12.51
CA ILE A 409 -0.13 9.20 -12.56
C ILE A 409 -0.77 9.71 -11.28
N SER A 410 -1.91 10.39 -11.42
CA SER A 410 -2.77 10.72 -10.29
C SER A 410 -3.62 9.51 -9.92
N ASP A 411 -3.46 9.02 -8.70
CA ASP A 411 -4.16 7.87 -8.15
C ASP A 411 -4.95 8.25 -6.89
N LEU A 412 -6.27 8.27 -7.04
CA LEU A 412 -7.19 8.47 -5.93
C LEU A 412 -7.16 7.24 -5.01
N GLY A 413 -6.88 7.48 -3.72
CA GLY A 413 -6.70 6.46 -2.70
C GLY A 413 -5.31 5.84 -2.62
N CYS A 414 -4.34 6.26 -3.43
CA CYS A 414 -2.95 5.76 -3.39
C CYS A 414 -2.79 4.24 -3.50
N ARG A 415 -3.72 3.61 -4.21
CA ARG A 415 -3.81 2.16 -4.44
C ARG A 415 -2.67 1.60 -5.30
N LEU A 416 -2.03 2.43 -6.14
CA LEU A 416 -0.89 2.08 -6.96
C LEU A 416 0.42 2.05 -6.18
N ARG A 417 0.47 2.60 -4.96
CA ARG A 417 1.71 2.67 -4.17
C ARG A 417 2.37 1.30 -4.05
N ASN A 418 3.65 1.23 -4.41
CA ASN A 418 4.48 0.02 -4.43
C ASN A 418 4.03 -1.09 -5.40
N LEU A 419 3.00 -0.90 -6.22
CA LEU A 419 2.65 -1.86 -7.26
C LEU A 419 3.67 -1.81 -8.41
N GLU A 420 3.90 -2.96 -9.04
CA GLU A 420 4.78 -3.05 -10.20
C GLU A 420 4.20 -2.27 -11.38
N CYS A 421 4.97 -1.33 -11.91
CA CYS A 421 4.62 -0.56 -13.10
C CYS A 421 5.42 -1.02 -14.35
N GLY A 422 6.30 -2.00 -14.16
CA GLY A 422 7.14 -2.62 -15.17
C GLY A 422 8.18 -3.56 -14.54
N ILE A 423 8.98 -4.22 -15.36
CA ILE A 423 10.06 -5.11 -14.89
C ILE A 423 11.07 -4.29 -14.08
N ASN A 424 11.28 -4.66 -12.81
CA ASN A 424 12.14 -3.96 -11.83
C ASN A 424 11.72 -2.51 -11.54
N LYS A 425 10.44 -2.19 -11.75
CA LYS A 425 9.89 -0.86 -11.50
C LYS A 425 8.66 -0.95 -10.64
N LYS A 426 8.48 0.02 -9.76
CA LYS A 426 7.28 0.18 -8.95
C LYS A 426 6.82 1.62 -8.92
N PHE A 427 5.53 1.81 -8.70
CA PHE A 427 4.97 3.13 -8.45
C PHE A 427 5.41 3.63 -7.06
N MET A 428 6.06 4.79 -7.05
CA MET A 428 6.51 5.50 -5.86
C MET A 428 5.67 6.76 -5.70
N VAL A 429 5.18 7.04 -4.49
CA VAL A 429 4.42 8.27 -4.22
C VAL A 429 5.38 9.47 -4.30
N VAL A 430 5.08 10.41 -5.19
CA VAL A 430 5.82 11.68 -5.32
C VAL A 430 5.16 12.76 -4.48
N LYS A 431 3.82 12.78 -4.44
CA LYS A 431 3.06 13.82 -3.73
C LYS A 431 1.71 13.27 -3.31
N GLU A 432 1.30 13.51 -2.07
CA GLU A 432 -0.08 13.28 -1.62
C GLU A 432 -0.91 14.56 -1.74
N PHE A 433 -2.20 14.42 -2.00
CA PHE A 433 -3.15 15.52 -2.05
C PHE A 433 -4.51 15.09 -1.49
N SER A 434 -5.26 16.03 -0.95
CA SER A 434 -6.68 15.82 -0.63
C SER A 434 -7.54 16.42 -1.74
N ALA A 435 -8.67 15.80 -2.04
CA ALA A 435 -9.63 16.36 -2.98
C ALA A 435 -10.15 17.70 -2.43
N GLU A 436 -10.24 18.72 -3.29
CA GLU A 436 -10.64 20.09 -2.89
C GLU A 436 -12.04 20.13 -2.25
N HIS A 437 -12.92 19.22 -2.64
CA HIS A 437 -14.31 19.18 -2.16
C HIS A 437 -14.58 18.17 -1.04
N ASP A 438 -13.66 17.26 -0.77
CA ASP A 438 -13.78 16.31 0.35
C ASP A 438 -12.39 16.00 0.92
N PRO A 439 -12.00 16.60 2.05
CA PRO A 439 -10.70 16.38 2.65
C PRO A 439 -10.46 14.92 3.09
N ASN A 440 -11.51 14.09 3.17
CA ASN A 440 -11.39 12.66 3.46
C ASN A 440 -10.95 11.84 2.24
N ILE A 441 -11.15 12.33 1.03
CA ILE A 441 -10.67 11.68 -0.18
C ILE A 441 -9.21 12.08 -0.38
N LYS A 442 -8.31 11.20 0.04
CA LYS A 442 -6.88 11.33 -0.23
C LYS A 442 -6.54 10.71 -1.58
N GLY A 443 -5.69 11.36 -2.35
CA GLY A 443 -5.06 10.85 -3.54
C GLY A 443 -3.56 11.10 -3.50
N CYS A 444 -2.84 10.51 -4.44
CA CYS A 444 -1.44 10.85 -4.64
C CYS A 444 -1.08 10.84 -6.11
N ILE A 445 -0.03 11.57 -6.42
CA ILE A 445 0.70 11.46 -7.66
C ILE A 445 1.76 10.38 -7.42
N VAL A 446 1.66 9.27 -8.14
CA VAL A 446 2.66 8.21 -8.14
C VAL A 446 3.51 8.30 -9.39
N ARG A 447 4.79 7.95 -9.29
CA ARG A 447 5.74 7.89 -10.41
C ARG A 447 6.28 6.47 -10.55
N CYS A 448 6.35 5.96 -11.77
CA CYS A 448 6.98 4.68 -12.02
C CYS A 448 8.51 4.80 -11.90
N SER A 449 9.09 4.22 -10.86
CA SER A 449 10.53 4.32 -10.54
C SER A 449 11.18 2.95 -10.41
N CYS A 450 12.51 2.87 -10.53
CA CYS A 450 13.23 1.61 -10.35
C CYS A 450 13.12 1.11 -8.89
N ILE A 451 13.00 -0.21 -8.70
CA ILE A 451 13.04 -0.83 -7.36
C ILE A 451 14.45 -0.75 -6.79
N VAL A 452 15.46 -0.99 -7.63
CA VAL A 452 16.89 -0.81 -7.33
C VAL A 452 17.49 -0.04 -8.50
N GLU A 453 18.02 1.15 -8.22
CA GLU A 453 18.78 1.91 -9.22
C GLU A 453 20.14 1.25 -9.43
N GLY A 454 20.33 0.69 -10.63
CA GLY A 454 21.63 0.24 -11.11
C GLY A 454 22.31 1.31 -11.94
N PHE A 455 23.62 1.13 -12.18
CA PHE A 455 24.37 2.01 -13.08
C PHE A 455 23.85 2.00 -14.54
N ASP A 456 23.09 0.97 -14.95
CA ASP A 456 22.62 0.74 -16.33
C ASP A 456 21.09 0.73 -16.46
N GLY A 457 20.39 1.41 -15.54
CA GLY A 457 18.92 1.41 -15.45
C GLY A 457 18.42 0.56 -14.27
N CYS A 458 17.15 0.16 -14.29
CA CYS A 458 16.60 -0.65 -13.20
C CYS A 458 17.29 -2.02 -13.18
N MET A 459 18.04 -2.31 -12.13
CA MET A 459 18.76 -3.59 -11.99
C MET A 459 17.78 -4.76 -12.14
N GLN A 460 18.12 -5.73 -13.00
CA GLN A 460 17.43 -7.02 -13.02
C GLN A 460 17.71 -7.74 -11.71
N SER A 461 16.67 -7.98 -10.93
CA SER A 461 16.74 -8.88 -9.78
C SER A 461 17.08 -10.27 -10.29
N PHE A 462 18.30 -10.72 -10.02
CA PHE A 462 18.76 -12.09 -10.28
C PHE A 462 18.25 -13.06 -9.22
#